data_AF-A0A0J1IVA2-F1
#
_entry.id   AF-A0A0J1IVA2-F1
#
_cell.length_a   1.000
_cell.length_b   1.000
_cell.length_c   1.000
_cell.angle_alpha   90.00
_cell.angle_beta   90.00
_cell.angle_gamma   90.00
#
_symmetry.space_group_name_H-M   'P 1'
#
loop_
_entity.id
_entity.type
_entity.pdbx_description
1 polymer ?
#
loop_
_entity_poly.entity_id
_entity_poly.type
_entity_poly.pdbx_seq_one_letter_code
_entity_poly.pdbx_strand_id
1 'polypeptide(L)'
;MSQKLKQIQDVSLGNNLQNLRNSLNLTQEQVAAQLQIRNFSITRSIYSQMEAGTYNIRISELIALAEIFRTDFNTIFKGLSYK
;
A
#
# COMPACT_ATOMS: atom_id res chain seq x y z
N MET A 1 -9.40 17.21 9.65
CA MET A 1 -9.17 15.80 10.03
C MET A 1 -8.61 15.05 8.84
N SER A 2 -7.58 14.22 9.00
CA SER A 2 -7.06 13.40 7.89
C SER A 2 -7.83 12.08 7.83
N GLN A 3 -8.40 11.77 6.66
CA GLN A 3 -9.10 10.52 6.42
C GLN A 3 -8.13 9.42 5.99
N LYS A 4 -8.34 8.21 6.49
CA LYS A 4 -7.55 7.02 6.18
C LYS A 4 -8.49 5.84 5.93
N LEU A 5 -8.12 4.98 4.99
CA LEU A 5 -8.73 3.67 4.84
C LEU A 5 -8.23 2.81 6.00
N LYS A 6 -9.17 2.39 6.86
CA LYS A 6 -8.84 1.52 7.98
C LYS A 6 -8.87 0.06 7.53
N GLN A 7 -7.82 -0.68 7.87
CA GLN A 7 -7.72 -2.13 7.64
C GLN A 7 -8.22 -2.82 8.93
N ILE A 8 -9.48 -3.24 8.98
CA ILE A 8 -10.16 -3.82 10.17
C ILE A 8 -10.92 -5.08 9.72
N GLN A 9 -11.12 -6.05 10.62
CA GLN A 9 -11.95 -7.25 10.42
C GLN A 9 -11.45 -8.14 9.27
N ASP A 10 -10.16 -8.50 9.31
CA ASP A 10 -9.51 -9.43 8.39
C ASP A 10 -9.42 -8.97 6.91
N VAL A 11 -9.89 -7.76 6.58
CA VAL A 11 -9.72 -7.15 5.27
C VAL A 11 -8.46 -6.27 5.28
N SER A 12 -7.38 -6.79 4.69
CA SER A 12 -6.09 -6.12 4.56
C SER A 12 -5.65 -6.05 3.10
N LEU A 13 -5.22 -4.87 2.67
CA LEU A 13 -4.55 -4.62 1.38
C LEU A 13 -3.12 -5.16 1.38
N GLY A 14 -2.57 -5.49 2.55
CA GLY A 14 -1.16 -5.77 2.73
C GLY A 14 -0.62 -6.90 1.86
N ASN A 15 -1.34 -8.03 1.79
CA ASN A 15 -0.98 -9.16 0.93
C ASN A 15 -0.95 -8.77 -0.56
N ASN A 16 -1.91 -7.97 -1.00
CA ASN A 16 -1.98 -7.51 -2.39
C ASN A 16 -0.84 -6.56 -2.72
N LEU A 17 -0.51 -5.63 -1.81
CA LEU A 17 0.64 -4.74 -1.96
C LEU A 17 1.96 -5.52 -2.03
N GLN A 18 2.12 -6.55 -1.19
CA GLN A 18 3.30 -7.41 -1.20
C GLN A 18 3.42 -8.18 -2.53
N ASN A 19 2.31 -8.75 -3.01
CA ASN A 19 2.28 -9.46 -4.29
C ASN A 19 2.62 -8.55 -5.47
N LEU A 20 2.06 -7.34 -5.51
CA LEU A 20 2.35 -6.34 -6.53
C LEU A 20 3.81 -5.86 -6.47
N ARG A 21 4.36 -5.68 -5.28
CA ARG A 21 5.77 -5.34 -5.12
C ARG A 21 6.66 -6.46 -5.65
N ASN A 22 6.37 -7.71 -5.30
CA ASN A 22 7.13 -8.88 -5.73
C ASN A 22 7.04 -9.10 -7.25
N SER A 23 5.88 -8.87 -7.87
CA SER A 23 5.73 -9.00 -9.33
C SER A 23 6.59 -7.99 -10.11
N LEU A 24 6.93 -6.87 -9.49
CA LEU A 24 7.80 -5.83 -10.04
C LEU A 24 9.26 -5.96 -9.58
N ASN A 25 9.60 -7.01 -8.83
CA ASN A 25 10.94 -7.24 -8.25
C ASN A 25 11.46 -6.04 -7.42
N LEU A 26 10.56 -5.31 -6.78
CA LEU A 26 10.91 -4.16 -5.95
C LEU A 26 11.14 -4.58 -4.49
N THR A 27 12.04 -3.90 -3.79
CA THR A 27 12.19 -4.02 -2.34
C THR A 27 11.27 -3.03 -1.62
N GLN A 28 10.97 -3.31 -0.34
CA GLN A 28 10.20 -2.40 0.51
C GLN A 28 10.86 -1.01 0.58
N GLU A 29 12.19 -0.97 0.58
CA GLU A 29 12.98 0.27 0.60
C GLU A 29 12.79 1.07 -0.69
N GLN A 30 12.82 0.40 -1.84
CA GLN A 30 12.61 1.05 -3.14
C GLN A 30 11.22 1.65 -3.28
N VAL A 31 10.18 0.97 -2.78
CA VAL A 31 8.81 1.52 -2.79
C VAL A 31 8.71 2.71 -1.83
N ALA A 32 9.28 2.61 -0.63
CA ALA A 32 9.31 3.71 0.33
C ALA A 32 10.05 4.94 -0.24
N ALA A 33 11.20 4.75 -0.89
CA ALA A 33 11.93 5.84 -1.55
C ALA A 33 11.10 6.51 -2.65
N GLN A 34 10.37 5.74 -3.46
CA GLN A 34 9.48 6.29 -4.49
C GLN A 34 8.30 7.09 -3.91
N LEU A 35 7.82 6.71 -2.73
CA LEU A 35 6.80 7.48 -1.99
C LEU A 35 7.39 8.76 -1.41
N GLN A 36 8.62 8.72 -0.89
CA GLN A 36 9.33 9.90 -0.37
C GLN A 36 9.56 10.96 -1.47
N ILE A 37 9.94 10.55 -2.68
CA ILE A 37 10.10 11.45 -3.83
C ILE A 37 8.78 12.17 -4.19
N ARG A 38 7.64 11.55 -3.89
CA ARG A 38 6.30 12.13 -4.07
C ARG A 38 5.82 12.94 -2.87
N ASN A 39 6.73 13.35 -1.98
CA ASN A 39 6.47 14.11 -0.74
C ASN A 39 5.66 13.34 0.32
N PHE A 40 5.63 12.01 0.29
CA PHE A 40 5.06 11.23 1.39
C PHE A 40 6.10 10.95 2.47
N SER A 41 5.77 11.27 3.71
CA SER A 41 6.60 10.92 4.88
C SER A 41 6.39 9.44 5.24
N ILE A 42 6.89 8.55 4.38
CA ILE A 42 6.86 7.09 4.54
C ILE A 42 8.29 6.58 4.63
N THR A 43 8.54 5.73 5.62
CA THR A 43 9.79 4.98 5.75
C THR A 43 9.57 3.53 5.32
N ARG A 44 10.66 2.79 5.11
CA ARG A 44 10.58 1.34 4.88
C ARG A 44 9.79 0.60 5.96
N SER A 45 9.94 1.00 7.23
CA SER A 45 9.19 0.42 8.35
C SER A 45 7.68 0.68 8.25
N ILE A 46 7.29 1.91 7.89
CA ILE A 46 5.88 2.25 7.65
C ILE A 46 5.33 1.42 6.49
N TYR A 47 6.07 1.32 5.39
CA TYR A 47 5.65 0.51 4.25
C TYR A 47 5.54 -0.99 4.62
N SER A 48 6.45 -1.52 5.43
CA SER A 48 6.33 -2.88 5.95
C SER A 48 5.08 -3.08 6.83
N GLN A 49 4.65 -2.06 7.58
CA GLN A 49 3.39 -2.10 8.34
C GLN A 49 2.16 -2.01 7.42
N MET A 50 2.27 -1.34 6.27
CA MET A 50 1.23 -1.37 5.23
C MET A 50 1.05 -2.79 4.68
N GLU A 51 2.15 -3.48 4.34
CA GLU A 51 2.14 -4.88 3.90
C GLU A 51 1.65 -5.84 5.00
N ALA A 52 1.94 -5.55 6.28
CA ALA A 52 1.44 -6.34 7.40
C ALA A 52 -0.03 -6.05 7.76
N GLY A 53 -0.67 -5.05 7.14
CA GLY A 53 -2.04 -4.65 7.46
C GLY A 53 -2.21 -3.87 8.77
N THR A 54 -1.12 -3.50 9.45
CA THR A 54 -1.14 -2.80 10.74
C THR A 54 -1.14 -1.28 10.60
N TYR A 55 -0.89 -0.76 9.39
CA TYR A 55 -0.94 0.66 9.07
C TYR A 55 -2.21 1.05 8.30
N ASN A 56 -2.92 2.09 8.75
CA ASN A 56 -4.06 2.64 8.00
C ASN A 56 -3.57 3.56 6.86
N ILE A 57 -3.86 3.18 5.62
CA ILE A 57 -3.37 3.83 4.40
C ILE A 57 -4.23 5.06 4.08
N ARG A 58 -3.59 6.19 3.78
CA ARG A 58 -4.27 7.41 3.27
C ARG A 58 -4.65 7.22 1.81
N ILE A 59 -5.72 7.86 1.36
CA ILE A 59 -6.15 7.79 -0.06
C ILE A 59 -5.04 8.29 -1.00
N SER A 60 -4.31 9.35 -0.60
CA SER A 60 -3.18 9.87 -1.37
C SER A 60 -2.02 8.87 -1.49
N GLU A 61 -1.74 8.11 -0.43
CA GLU A 61 -0.72 7.05 -0.44
C GLU A 61 -1.17 5.89 -1.35
N LEU A 62 -2.45 5.53 -1.32
CA LEU A 62 -3.02 4.52 -2.19
C LEU A 62 -2.89 4.89 -3.68
N ILE A 63 -3.19 6.15 -4.03
CA ILE A 63 -3.02 6.67 -5.40
C ILE A 63 -1.55 6.56 -5.82
N ALA A 64 -0.62 6.99 -4.97
CA ALA A 64 0.80 6.92 -5.26
C ALA A 64 1.30 5.48 -5.42
N LEU A 65 0.79 4.54 -4.62
CA LEU A 65 1.08 3.11 -4.76
C LEU A 65 0.57 2.55 -6.09
N ALA A 66 -0.64 2.93 -6.51
CA ALA A 66 -1.18 2.54 -7.82
C ALA A 66 -0.29 3.02 -8.98
N GLU A 67 0.19 4.26 -8.91
CA GLU A 67 1.14 4.81 -9.89
C GLU A 67 2.49 4.07 -9.90
N ILE A 68 3.07 3.82 -8.70
CA ILE A 68 4.35 3.11 -8.56
C ILE A 68 4.25 1.70 -9.14
N PHE A 69 3.15 1.01 -8.86
CA PHE A 69 2.92 -0.35 -9.35
C PHE A 69 2.34 -0.41 -10.76
N ARG A 70 2.06 0.74 -11.39
CA ARG A 70 1.44 0.84 -12.72
C ARG A 70 0.21 -0.07 -12.85
N THR A 71 -0.62 -0.04 -11.83
CA THR A 71 -1.77 -0.95 -11.69
C THR A 71 -3.04 -0.17 -11.39
N ASP A 72 -4.18 -0.80 -11.62
CA ASP A 72 -5.48 -0.25 -11.28
C ASP A 72 -5.84 -0.54 -9.82
N PHE A 73 -6.78 0.26 -9.28
CA PHE A 73 -7.23 0.07 -7.90
C PHE A 73 -7.92 -1.30 -7.70
N ASN A 74 -8.63 -1.85 -8.68
CA ASN A 74 -9.30 -3.14 -8.52
C ASN A 74 -8.29 -4.26 -8.28
N THR A 75 -7.11 -4.17 -8.89
CA THR A 75 -6.01 -5.09 -8.64
C THR A 75 -5.49 -4.97 -7.20
N ILE A 76 -5.41 -3.76 -6.64
CA ILE A 76 -5.02 -3.55 -5.23
C ILE A 76 -6.07 -4.11 -4.27
N PHE A 77 -7.36 -3.97 -4.59
CA PHE A 77 -8.47 -4.51 -3.79
C PHE A 77 -8.84 -5.96 -4.15
N LYS A 78 -8.08 -6.63 -5.01
CA LYS A 78 -8.42 -7.95 -5.55
C LYS A 78 -8.56 -8.99 -4.46
N GLY A 79 -9.65 -9.75 -4.49
CA GLY A 79 -9.89 -10.83 -3.53
C GLY A 79 -10.30 -10.36 -2.12
N LEU A 80 -10.48 -9.05 -1.92
CA LEU A 80 -11.05 -8.53 -0.70
C LEU A 80 -12.58 -8.61 -0.78
N SER A 81 -13.17 -9.23 0.24
CA SER A 81 -14.62 -9.27 0.44
C SER A 81 -14.91 -8.85 1.87
N TYR A 82 -15.96 -8.07 2.06
CA TYR A 82 -16.58 -8.00 3.37
C TYR A 82 -17.32 -9.34 3.59
N LYS A 83 -17.19 -9.91 4.78
CA LYS A 83 -18.08 -10.97 5.24
C LYS A 83 -19.26 -10.33 5.95
#